data_AF-A0A1F5B748-F1
#
_entry.id   AF-A0A1F5B748-F1
#
_cell.length_a   1.000
_cell.length_b   1.000
_cell.length_c   1.000
_cell.angle_alpha   90.00
_cell.angle_beta   90.00
_cell.angle_gamma   90.00
#
_symmetry.space_group_name_H-M   'P 1'
#
loop_
_entity.id
_entity.type
_entity.pdbx_description
1 polymer ?
#
loop_
_entity_poly.entity_id
_entity_poly.type
_entity_poly.pdbx_seq_one_letter_code
_entity_poly.pdbx_strand_id
1 'polypeptide(L)'
;MGKRVSAKKVPAALLLTVFLVATAAAFMALKVGADRIVRKKLPGSSIIYIPSGKFLKYATFGYRSLAADVIFLWAIQYYTTPTIDDRFDHLDHIFSIINELDPRYQDPYEVGALIAVQEAGDTRAAFAILDRGAANNPDQWVYPFNAGHVAMMTLKDFSLAEKYFEQCMKIPGAPEFVERLRANALFKKGDLETSWETWLDIYNRAADEEMKKIASNHLYNVKATIDAAALEDAAAKYRERFGHLPASLETLIRTGFLREVPKDLDGKDYVYDPVTGDVKTVVSPWRR
;
A
#
# COMPACT_ATOMS: atom_id res chain seq x y z
N MET A 1 -47.65 -76.23 -20.04
CA MET A 1 -46.69 -75.46 -20.89
C MET A 1 -46.98 -73.98 -20.74
N GLY A 2 -46.14 -73.23 -20.01
CA GLY A 2 -46.23 -71.77 -19.89
C GLY A 2 -44.85 -71.16 -20.08
N LYS A 3 -44.61 -70.52 -21.23
CA LYS A 3 -43.31 -69.93 -21.59
C LYS A 3 -43.01 -68.74 -20.65
N ARG A 4 -41.94 -68.84 -19.85
CA ARG A 4 -41.36 -67.68 -19.15
C ARG A 4 -40.68 -66.78 -20.19
N VAL A 5 -41.18 -65.56 -20.31
CA VAL A 5 -40.58 -64.51 -21.14
C VAL A 5 -39.31 -64.03 -20.43
N SER A 6 -38.15 -64.29 -21.04
CA SER A 6 -36.85 -63.80 -20.56
C SER A 6 -36.76 -62.29 -20.80
N ALA A 7 -36.84 -61.49 -19.73
CA ALA A 7 -36.59 -60.06 -19.80
C ALA A 7 -35.13 -59.82 -20.22
N LYS A 8 -34.93 -59.21 -21.40
CA LYS A 8 -33.59 -58.82 -21.88
C LYS A 8 -33.01 -57.80 -20.89
N LYS A 9 -31.92 -58.17 -20.21
CA LYS A 9 -31.14 -57.25 -19.38
C LYS A 9 -30.56 -56.17 -20.29
N VAL A 10 -30.98 -54.92 -20.12
CA VAL A 10 -30.37 -53.78 -20.80
C VAL A 10 -28.91 -53.69 -20.33
N PRO A 11 -27.91 -53.66 -21.23
CA PRO A 11 -26.52 -53.61 -20.82
C PRO A 11 -26.26 -52.32 -20.03
N ALA A 12 -25.59 -52.42 -18.89
CA ALA A 12 -25.31 -51.29 -18.00
C ALA A 12 -24.63 -50.11 -18.73
N ALA A 13 -23.83 -50.39 -19.76
CA ALA A 13 -23.23 -49.40 -20.63
C ALA A 13 -24.27 -48.54 -21.38
N LEU A 14 -25.41 -49.13 -21.75
CA LEU A 14 -26.50 -48.46 -22.46
C LEU A 14 -27.32 -47.56 -21.52
N LEU A 15 -27.46 -47.95 -20.25
CA LEU A 15 -28.04 -47.09 -19.22
C LEU A 15 -27.11 -45.92 -18.88
N LEU A 16 -25.80 -46.15 -18.80
CA LEU A 16 -24.81 -45.10 -18.55
C LEU A 16 -24.75 -44.08 -19.69
N THR A 17 -24.78 -44.52 -20.95
CA THR A 17 -24.81 -43.61 -22.10
C THR A 17 -26.09 -42.81 -22.18
N VAL A 18 -27.26 -43.43 -21.93
CA VAL A 18 -28.53 -42.71 -21.84
C VAL A 18 -28.51 -41.68 -20.72
N PHE A 19 -27.95 -42.02 -19.56
CA PHE A 19 -27.81 -41.09 -18.44
C PHE A 19 -26.89 -39.91 -18.79
N LEU A 20 -25.73 -40.16 -19.39
CA LEU A 20 -24.81 -39.10 -19.84
C LEU A 20 -25.46 -38.18 -20.87
N VAL A 21 -26.14 -38.74 -21.87
CA VAL A 21 -26.87 -37.95 -22.89
C VAL A 21 -28.00 -37.14 -22.26
N ALA A 22 -28.76 -37.71 -21.32
CA ALA A 22 -29.81 -37.00 -20.61
C ALA A 22 -29.26 -35.86 -19.74
N THR A 23 -28.15 -36.07 -19.04
CA THR A 23 -27.50 -35.00 -18.24
C THR A 23 -26.92 -33.89 -19.13
N ALA A 24 -26.30 -34.24 -20.27
CA ALA A 24 -25.81 -33.25 -21.23
C ALA A 24 -26.97 -32.45 -21.86
N ALA A 25 -28.07 -33.11 -22.20
CA ALA A 25 -29.27 -32.45 -22.72
C ALA A 25 -29.93 -31.53 -21.66
N ALA A 26 -30.03 -31.99 -20.42
CA ALA A 26 -30.53 -31.19 -19.31
C ALA A 26 -29.66 -29.95 -19.06
N PHE A 27 -28.33 -30.11 -19.07
CA PHE A 27 -27.38 -29.01 -18.95
C PHE A 27 -27.51 -28.01 -20.10
N MET A 28 -27.64 -28.48 -21.34
CA MET A 28 -27.86 -27.63 -22.51
C MET A 28 -29.20 -26.89 -22.46
N ALA A 29 -30.28 -27.55 -22.01
CA ALA A 29 -31.58 -26.91 -21.83
C ALA A 29 -31.52 -25.82 -20.75
N LEU A 30 -30.81 -26.08 -19.64
CA LEU A 30 -30.60 -25.10 -18.58
C LEU A 30 -29.80 -23.90 -19.08
N LYS A 31 -28.74 -24.14 -19.87
CA LYS A 31 -27.93 -23.09 -20.50
C LYS A 31 -28.77 -22.24 -21.45
N VAL A 32 -29.55 -22.85 -22.34
CA VAL A 32 -30.43 -22.12 -23.27
C VAL A 32 -31.50 -21.31 -22.50
N GLY A 33 -32.04 -21.86 -21.42
CA GLY A 33 -32.95 -21.14 -20.53
C GLY A 33 -32.28 -19.93 -19.87
N ALA A 34 -31.04 -20.10 -19.39
CA ALA A 34 -30.25 -19.03 -18.78
C ALA A 34 -29.83 -17.95 -19.79
N ASP A 35 -29.46 -18.34 -21.03
CA ASP A 35 -29.04 -17.44 -22.10
C ASP A 35 -30.21 -16.59 -22.65
N ARG A 36 -31.46 -17.05 -22.48
CA ARG A 36 -32.69 -16.29 -22.81
C ARG A 36 -33.00 -15.18 -21.82
N ILE A 37 -32.42 -15.21 -20.63
CA ILE A 37 -32.54 -14.12 -19.67
C ILE A 37 -31.71 -12.97 -20.24
N VAL A 38 -32.37 -11.92 -20.72
CA VAL A 38 -31.74 -10.69 -21.18
C VAL A 38 -31.09 -10.02 -19.97
N ARG A 39 -29.89 -10.47 -19.62
CA ARG A 39 -28.99 -9.70 -18.78
C ARG A 39 -28.60 -8.49 -19.61
N LYS A 40 -28.70 -7.29 -19.05
CA LYS A 40 -27.92 -6.14 -19.54
C LYS A 40 -26.48 -6.67 -19.59
N LYS A 41 -25.96 -7.00 -20.77
CA LYS A 41 -24.66 -7.65 -20.92
C LYS A 41 -23.61 -6.61 -20.50
N LEU A 42 -23.34 -6.54 -19.21
CA LEU A 42 -22.08 -6.03 -18.69
C LEU A 42 -21.04 -7.04 -19.18
N PRO A 43 -20.17 -6.66 -20.14
CA PRO A 43 -19.12 -7.55 -20.61
C PRO A 43 -18.31 -8.02 -19.39
N GLY A 44 -18.27 -9.33 -19.11
CA GLY A 44 -17.41 -9.89 -18.07
C GLY A 44 -18.03 -10.21 -16.70
N SER A 45 -19.30 -9.89 -16.43
CA SER A 45 -19.89 -10.02 -15.08
C SER A 45 -19.88 -11.44 -14.48
N SER A 46 -19.58 -12.49 -15.26
CA SER A 46 -19.54 -13.87 -14.78
C SER A 46 -18.40 -14.18 -13.82
N ILE A 47 -17.25 -13.48 -13.91
CA ILE A 47 -16.09 -13.76 -13.05
C ILE A 47 -16.31 -13.27 -11.61
N ILE A 48 -17.12 -12.22 -11.44
CA ILE A 48 -17.55 -11.70 -10.14
C ILE A 48 -18.22 -12.78 -9.28
N TYR A 49 -18.91 -13.73 -9.92
CA TYR A 49 -19.63 -14.81 -9.24
C TYR A 49 -18.77 -16.06 -8.97
N ILE A 50 -17.48 -16.05 -9.32
CA ILE A 50 -16.58 -17.16 -9.00
C ILE A 50 -16.30 -17.12 -7.50
N PRO A 51 -16.64 -18.17 -6.73
CA PRO A 51 -16.62 -18.09 -5.27
C PRO A 51 -15.22 -18.20 -4.67
N SER A 52 -14.27 -18.90 -5.31
CA SER A 52 -12.86 -18.92 -4.89
C SER A 52 -11.94 -19.50 -5.99
N GLY A 53 -10.67 -19.12 -5.96
CA GLY A 53 -9.62 -19.74 -6.78
C GLY A 53 -9.30 -21.17 -6.35
N LYS A 54 -9.49 -21.50 -5.06
CA LYS A 54 -9.30 -22.88 -4.54
C LYS A 54 -10.16 -23.93 -5.25
N PHE A 55 -11.44 -23.63 -5.51
CA PHE A 55 -12.30 -24.55 -6.26
C PHE A 55 -11.99 -24.52 -7.76
N LEU A 56 -11.67 -23.33 -8.29
CA LEU A 56 -11.34 -23.16 -9.70
C LEU A 56 -10.06 -23.91 -10.08
N LYS A 57 -9.10 -24.07 -9.15
CA LYS A 57 -7.89 -24.89 -9.33
C LYS A 57 -8.18 -26.33 -9.77
N TYR A 58 -9.27 -26.94 -9.32
CA TYR A 58 -9.65 -28.29 -9.75
C TYR A 58 -10.32 -28.29 -11.12
N ALA A 59 -11.05 -27.23 -11.45
CA ALA A 59 -11.72 -27.07 -12.74
C ALA A 59 -10.77 -26.70 -13.89
N THR A 60 -9.54 -26.26 -13.59
CA THR A 60 -8.53 -25.89 -14.60
C THR A 60 -7.71 -27.08 -15.10
N PHE A 61 -7.95 -28.31 -14.61
CA PHE A 61 -7.28 -29.54 -15.06
C PHE A 61 -5.74 -29.44 -15.11
N GLY A 62 -5.14 -28.68 -14.20
CA GLY A 62 -3.68 -28.48 -14.12
C GLY A 62 -3.17 -27.16 -14.73
N TYR A 63 -4.00 -26.45 -15.51
CA TYR A 63 -3.64 -25.18 -16.15
C TYR A 63 -3.96 -23.95 -15.29
N ARG A 64 -3.64 -24.01 -13.99
CA ARG A 64 -3.99 -22.96 -13.02
C ARG A 64 -3.33 -21.60 -13.33
N SER A 65 -2.07 -21.58 -13.76
CA SER A 65 -1.35 -20.34 -14.08
C SER A 65 -1.95 -19.68 -15.32
N LEU A 66 -2.22 -20.45 -16.38
CA LEU A 66 -2.91 -19.94 -17.57
C LEU A 66 -4.31 -19.37 -17.23
N ALA A 67 -5.04 -20.02 -16.32
CA ALA A 67 -6.31 -19.50 -15.85
C ALA A 67 -6.15 -18.18 -15.06
N ALA A 68 -5.10 -18.07 -14.24
CA ALA A 68 -4.75 -16.83 -13.54
C ALA A 68 -4.46 -15.71 -14.56
N ASP A 69 -3.68 -15.99 -15.61
CA ASP A 69 -3.37 -15.03 -16.68
C ASP A 69 -4.63 -14.55 -17.39
N VAL A 70 -5.52 -15.46 -17.76
CA VAL A 70 -6.79 -15.12 -18.44
C VAL A 70 -7.68 -14.26 -17.55
N ILE A 71 -7.79 -14.58 -16.26
CA ILE A 71 -8.60 -13.79 -15.32
C ILE A 71 -7.94 -12.43 -15.08
N PHE A 72 -6.61 -12.35 -15.01
CA PHE A 72 -5.91 -11.09 -14.83
C PHE A 72 -6.06 -10.15 -16.03
N LEU A 73 -5.89 -10.65 -17.25
CA LEU A 73 -6.14 -9.88 -18.46
C LEU A 73 -7.59 -9.40 -18.52
N TRP A 74 -8.54 -10.27 -18.15
CA TRP A 74 -9.93 -9.86 -18.02
C TRP A 74 -10.13 -8.75 -16.97
N ALA A 75 -9.51 -8.88 -15.80
CA ALA A 75 -9.65 -7.95 -14.68
C ALA A 75 -9.16 -6.55 -15.06
N ILE A 76 -7.99 -6.43 -15.68
CA ILE A 76 -7.46 -5.13 -16.14
C ILE A 76 -8.47 -4.44 -17.07
N GLN A 77 -8.99 -5.16 -18.07
CA GLN A 77 -9.97 -4.59 -19.00
C GLN A 77 -11.28 -4.20 -18.31
N TYR A 78 -11.72 -4.99 -17.33
CA TYR A 78 -12.94 -4.73 -16.56
C TYR A 78 -12.83 -3.44 -15.75
N TYR A 79 -11.75 -3.25 -14.99
CA TYR A 79 -11.56 -2.07 -14.14
C TYR A 79 -11.33 -0.78 -14.93
N THR A 80 -10.81 -0.88 -16.16
CA THR A 80 -10.65 0.27 -17.07
C THR A 80 -11.93 0.61 -17.85
N THR A 81 -13.03 -0.12 -17.68
CA THR A 81 -14.29 0.18 -18.39
C THR A 81 -15.18 1.14 -17.57
N PRO A 82 -15.28 2.42 -17.93
CA PRO A 82 -15.96 3.43 -17.11
C PRO A 82 -17.49 3.31 -17.10
N THR A 83 -18.07 2.51 -18.01
CA THR A 83 -19.53 2.30 -18.11
C THR A 83 -20.09 1.34 -17.06
N ILE A 84 -19.24 0.81 -16.19
CA ILE A 84 -19.59 -0.11 -15.10
C ILE A 84 -19.40 0.65 -13.78
N ASP A 85 -20.52 1.05 -13.17
CA ASP A 85 -20.53 1.91 -11.99
C ASP A 85 -20.03 1.17 -10.73
N ASP A 86 -20.40 -0.09 -10.57
CA ASP A 86 -20.11 -0.98 -9.43
C ASP A 86 -18.82 -1.80 -9.61
N ARG A 87 -17.94 -1.40 -10.55
CA ARG A 87 -16.79 -2.23 -10.95
C ARG A 87 -15.83 -2.52 -9.80
N PHE A 88 -15.72 -1.67 -8.80
CA PHE A 88 -14.76 -1.83 -7.71
C PHE A 88 -15.25 -2.66 -6.53
N ASP A 89 -16.55 -2.95 -6.43
CA ASP A 89 -17.18 -3.60 -5.27
C ASP A 89 -16.55 -4.96 -4.91
N HIS A 90 -15.99 -5.65 -5.91
CA HIS A 90 -15.41 -6.97 -5.77
C HIS A 90 -13.91 -7.01 -6.12
N LEU A 91 -13.21 -5.86 -6.05
CA LEU A 91 -11.80 -5.76 -6.42
C LEU A 91 -10.92 -6.74 -5.67
N ASP A 92 -10.90 -6.69 -4.34
CA ASP A 92 -10.06 -7.60 -3.55
C ASP A 92 -10.42 -9.07 -3.80
N HIS A 93 -11.72 -9.37 -3.92
CA HIS A 93 -12.19 -10.72 -4.20
C HIS A 93 -11.65 -11.25 -5.53
N ILE A 94 -11.77 -10.48 -6.61
CA ILE A 94 -11.29 -10.88 -7.94
C ILE A 94 -9.78 -11.12 -7.94
N PHE A 95 -9.01 -10.21 -7.36
CA PHE A 95 -7.56 -10.39 -7.26
C PHE A 95 -7.19 -11.58 -6.36
N SER A 96 -7.94 -11.82 -5.28
CA SER A 96 -7.73 -12.99 -4.42
C SER A 96 -7.87 -14.32 -5.19
N ILE A 97 -8.80 -14.41 -6.15
CA ILE A 97 -8.98 -15.61 -6.99
C ILE A 97 -7.73 -15.85 -7.83
N ILE A 98 -7.18 -14.80 -8.45
CA ILE A 98 -5.96 -14.88 -9.26
C ILE A 98 -4.79 -15.34 -8.37
N ASN A 99 -4.64 -14.72 -7.21
CA ASN A 99 -3.62 -15.03 -6.22
C ASN A 99 -3.74 -16.46 -5.65
N GLU A 100 -4.94 -17.01 -5.50
CA GLU A 100 -5.15 -18.39 -5.08
C GLU A 100 -4.82 -19.41 -6.17
N LEU A 101 -5.04 -19.05 -7.44
CA LEU A 101 -4.67 -19.89 -8.59
C LEU A 101 -3.16 -19.94 -8.77
N ASP A 102 -2.50 -18.79 -8.72
CA ASP A 102 -1.05 -18.65 -8.83
C ASP A 102 -0.48 -17.67 -7.77
N PRO A 103 -0.10 -18.17 -6.59
CA PRO A 103 0.42 -17.32 -5.50
C PRO A 103 1.74 -16.62 -5.81
N ARG A 104 2.51 -17.13 -6.78
CA ARG A 104 3.80 -16.57 -7.18
C ARG A 104 3.69 -15.54 -8.30
N TYR A 105 2.49 -15.36 -8.87
CA TYR A 105 2.27 -14.37 -9.90
C TYR A 105 2.22 -12.96 -9.28
N GLN A 106 3.25 -12.15 -9.53
CA GLN A 106 3.47 -10.88 -8.83
C GLN A 106 2.56 -9.75 -9.32
N ASP A 107 2.41 -9.59 -10.63
CA ASP A 107 1.68 -8.47 -11.25
C ASP A 107 0.27 -8.25 -10.69
N PRO A 108 -0.56 -9.29 -10.45
CA PRO A 108 -1.90 -9.10 -9.89
C PRO A 108 -1.91 -8.44 -8.52
N TYR A 109 -0.89 -8.67 -7.68
CA TYR A 109 -0.80 -7.99 -6.39
C TYR A 109 -0.52 -6.50 -6.55
N GLU A 110 0.48 -6.15 -7.37
CA GLU A 110 0.90 -4.76 -7.55
C GLU A 110 -0.15 -3.95 -8.31
N VAL A 111 -0.67 -4.50 -9.41
CA VAL A 111 -1.70 -3.85 -10.23
C VAL A 111 -3.02 -3.78 -9.48
N GLY A 112 -3.43 -4.84 -8.77
CA GLY A 112 -4.65 -4.81 -7.97
C GLY A 112 -4.61 -3.75 -6.88
N ALA A 113 -3.49 -3.64 -6.17
CA ALA A 113 -3.29 -2.58 -5.17
C ALA A 113 -3.26 -1.18 -5.81
N LEU A 114 -2.62 -1.01 -6.97
CA LEU A 114 -2.59 0.25 -7.69
C LEU A 114 -4.00 0.71 -8.09
N ILE A 115 -4.81 -0.18 -8.67
CA ILE A 115 -6.21 0.11 -9.03
C ILE A 115 -7.02 0.45 -7.78
N ALA A 116 -6.84 -0.31 -6.69
CA ALA A 116 -7.54 -0.05 -5.43
C ALA A 116 -7.27 1.36 -4.89
N VAL A 117 -6.03 1.85 -4.97
CA VAL A 117 -5.66 3.19 -4.50
C VAL A 117 -6.09 4.28 -5.48
N GLN A 118 -5.72 4.16 -6.76
CA GLN A 118 -5.83 5.27 -7.73
C GLN A 118 -7.24 5.41 -8.30
N GLU A 119 -7.94 4.30 -8.49
CA GLU A 119 -9.24 4.28 -9.17
C GLU A 119 -10.40 4.10 -8.19
N ALA A 120 -10.25 3.17 -7.23
CA ALA A 120 -11.33 2.87 -6.27
C ALA A 120 -11.28 3.75 -5.01
N GLY A 121 -10.13 4.37 -4.70
CA GLY A 121 -9.92 5.07 -3.43
C GLY A 121 -9.98 4.17 -2.19
N ASP A 122 -9.94 2.84 -2.37
CA ASP A 122 -10.04 1.85 -1.31
C ASP A 122 -8.65 1.40 -0.85
N THR A 123 -8.07 2.20 0.04
CA THR A 123 -6.78 1.89 0.66
C THR A 123 -6.81 0.61 1.51
N ARG A 124 -7.97 0.20 2.03
CA ARG A 124 -8.09 -1.04 2.79
C ARG A 124 -7.92 -2.25 1.89
N ALA A 125 -8.57 -2.25 0.72
CA ALA A 125 -8.37 -3.28 -0.30
C ALA A 125 -6.91 -3.32 -0.77
N ALA A 126 -6.28 -2.16 -0.98
CA ALA A 126 -4.88 -2.10 -1.39
C ALA A 126 -3.94 -2.77 -0.37
N PHE A 127 -4.08 -2.48 0.93
CA PHE A 127 -3.28 -3.14 1.96
C PHE A 127 -3.57 -4.65 2.02
N ALA A 128 -4.84 -5.06 1.96
CA ALA A 128 -5.19 -6.48 1.97
C ALA A 128 -4.53 -7.26 0.82
N ILE A 129 -4.47 -6.67 -0.38
CA ILE A 129 -3.81 -7.26 -1.55
C ILE A 129 -2.29 -7.31 -1.34
N LEU A 130 -1.67 -6.21 -0.90
CA LEU A 130 -0.21 -6.15 -0.70
C LEU A 130 0.26 -7.08 0.43
N ASP A 131 -0.46 -7.14 1.55
CA ASP A 131 -0.17 -8.03 2.67
C ASP A 131 -0.30 -9.51 2.24
N ARG A 132 -1.30 -9.83 1.41
CA ARG A 132 -1.43 -11.16 0.79
C ARG A 132 -0.25 -11.46 -0.14
N GLY A 133 0.22 -10.47 -0.90
CA GLY A 133 1.41 -10.56 -1.73
C GLY A 133 2.66 -10.90 -0.91
N ALA A 134 2.91 -10.13 0.15
CA ALA A 134 4.02 -10.35 1.07
C ALA A 134 3.96 -11.72 1.77
N ALA A 135 2.77 -12.17 2.16
CA ALA A 135 2.58 -13.49 2.79
C ALA A 135 2.90 -14.65 1.83
N ASN A 136 2.51 -14.53 0.56
CA ASN A 136 2.77 -15.56 -0.45
C ASN A 136 4.17 -15.49 -1.05
N ASN A 137 4.83 -14.33 -0.96
CA ASN A 137 6.12 -14.03 -1.56
C ASN A 137 7.01 -13.25 -0.58
N PRO A 138 7.45 -13.87 0.53
CA PRO A 138 8.18 -13.18 1.61
C PRO A 138 9.57 -12.69 1.18
N ASP A 139 10.07 -13.18 0.06
CA ASP A 139 11.33 -12.78 -0.57
C ASP A 139 11.21 -11.50 -1.42
N GLN A 140 10.02 -10.92 -1.53
CA GLN A 140 9.75 -9.79 -2.41
C GLN A 140 9.47 -8.52 -1.61
N TRP A 141 10.45 -7.61 -1.63
CA TRP A 141 10.40 -6.33 -0.91
C TRP A 141 9.37 -5.35 -1.47
N VAL A 142 8.93 -5.55 -2.71
CA VAL A 142 8.06 -4.62 -3.42
C VAL A 142 6.70 -4.43 -2.73
N TYR A 143 6.18 -5.48 -2.08
CA TYR A 143 4.88 -5.42 -1.40
C TYR A 143 4.90 -4.51 -0.17
N PRO A 144 5.77 -4.72 0.84
CA PRO A 144 5.87 -3.78 1.95
C PRO A 144 6.35 -2.40 1.50
N PHE A 145 7.19 -2.29 0.46
CA PHE A 145 7.53 -0.99 -0.12
C PHE A 145 6.28 -0.23 -0.61
N ASN A 146 5.45 -0.85 -1.45
CA ASN A 146 4.24 -0.24 -1.99
C ASN A 146 3.24 0.08 -0.86
N ALA A 147 3.11 -0.79 0.15
CA ALA A 147 2.25 -0.53 1.30
C ALA A 147 2.74 0.70 2.09
N GLY A 148 4.04 0.79 2.37
CA GLY A 148 4.64 1.97 3.00
C GLY A 148 4.46 3.24 2.18
N HIS A 149 4.57 3.13 0.84
CA HIS A 149 4.32 4.25 -0.07
C HIS A 149 2.87 4.73 -0.02
N VAL A 150 1.89 3.83 -0.02
CA VAL A 150 0.46 4.18 0.10
C VAL A 150 0.17 4.84 1.45
N ALA A 151 0.68 4.28 2.54
CA ALA A 151 0.54 4.86 3.88
C ALA A 151 1.11 6.29 3.95
N MET A 152 2.31 6.50 3.40
CA MET A 152 2.98 7.80 3.43
C MET A 152 2.37 8.83 2.47
N MET A 153 2.07 8.45 1.23
CA MET A 153 1.67 9.39 0.19
C MET A 153 0.17 9.68 0.23
N THR A 154 -0.66 8.64 0.38
CA THR A 154 -2.12 8.75 0.33
C THR A 154 -2.70 9.06 1.69
N LEU A 155 -2.37 8.27 2.72
CA LEU A 155 -2.99 8.41 4.04
C LEU A 155 -2.32 9.45 4.94
N LYS A 156 -1.06 9.83 4.64
CA LYS A 156 -0.20 10.60 5.56
C LYS A 156 -0.05 9.93 6.93
N ASP A 157 -0.23 8.61 6.99
CA ASP A 157 0.02 7.80 8.17
C ASP A 157 1.50 7.40 8.19
N PHE A 158 2.31 8.29 8.74
CA PHE A 158 3.76 8.11 8.80
C PHE A 158 4.18 6.99 9.74
N SER A 159 3.38 6.68 10.76
CA SER A 159 3.64 5.57 11.69
C SER A 159 3.43 4.22 11.00
N LEU A 160 2.37 4.10 10.20
CA LEU A 160 2.14 2.90 9.38
C LEU A 160 3.18 2.77 8.27
N ALA A 161 3.55 3.88 7.62
CA ALA A 161 4.59 3.89 6.60
C ALA A 161 5.94 3.40 7.14
N GLU A 162 6.35 3.87 8.32
CA GLU A 162 7.58 3.44 8.97
C GLU A 162 7.60 1.91 9.17
N LYS A 163 6.51 1.32 9.69
CA LYS A 163 6.42 -0.12 9.92
C LYS A 163 6.65 -0.92 8.64
N TYR A 164 6.00 -0.52 7.55
CA TYR A 164 6.15 -1.19 6.26
C TYR A 164 7.54 -0.99 5.66
N PHE A 165 8.13 0.21 5.76
CA PHE A 165 9.50 0.43 5.30
C PHE A 165 10.52 -0.36 6.12
N GLU A 166 10.33 -0.50 7.43
CA GLU A 166 11.17 -1.35 8.28
C GLU A 166 11.07 -2.83 7.89
N GLN A 167 9.86 -3.32 7.56
CA GLN A 167 9.68 -4.66 7.01
C GLN A 167 10.38 -4.83 5.66
N CYS A 168 10.23 -3.86 4.76
CA CYS A 168 10.87 -3.84 3.44
C CYS A 168 12.40 -3.93 3.55
N MET A 169 13.02 -3.12 4.41
CA MET A 169 14.47 -3.10 4.60
C MET A 169 15.06 -4.44 5.10
N LYS A 170 14.26 -5.30 5.73
CA LYS A 170 14.69 -6.63 6.21
C LYS A 170 14.74 -7.67 5.08
N ILE A 171 14.18 -7.36 3.91
CA ILE A 171 14.11 -8.29 2.78
C ILE A 171 15.35 -8.11 1.88
N PRO A 172 16.07 -9.18 1.54
CA PRO A 172 17.22 -9.10 0.64
C PRO A 172 16.88 -8.46 -0.72
N GLY A 173 17.76 -7.57 -1.19
CA GLY A 173 17.56 -6.85 -2.45
C GLY A 173 16.64 -5.63 -2.37
N ALA A 174 16.13 -5.29 -1.18
CA ALA A 174 15.39 -4.04 -0.97
C ALA A 174 16.26 -2.83 -1.36
N PRO A 175 15.70 -1.83 -2.09
CA PRO A 175 16.46 -0.67 -2.49
C PRO A 175 16.94 0.17 -1.29
N GLU A 176 18.19 0.62 -1.33
CA GLU A 176 18.81 1.42 -0.25
C GLU A 176 18.04 2.71 0.06
N PHE A 177 17.35 3.29 -0.93
CA PHE A 177 16.60 4.53 -0.73
C PHE A 177 15.41 4.38 0.22
N VAL A 178 14.95 3.16 0.52
CA VAL A 178 13.84 2.90 1.46
C VAL A 178 14.18 3.39 2.87
N GLU A 179 15.45 3.31 3.27
CA GLU A 179 15.92 3.84 4.56
C GLU A 179 15.66 5.36 4.67
N ARG A 180 15.91 6.10 3.58
CA ARG A 180 15.64 7.54 3.51
C ARG A 180 14.15 7.86 3.62
N LEU A 181 13.29 7.03 3.02
CA LEU A 181 11.84 7.19 3.14
C LEU A 181 11.37 6.92 4.57
N ARG A 182 11.91 5.88 5.22
CA ARG A 182 11.67 5.62 6.64
C ARG A 182 12.11 6.80 7.52
N ALA A 183 13.30 7.34 7.30
CA ALA A 183 13.80 8.51 8.04
C ALA A 183 12.92 9.75 7.85
N ASN A 184 12.39 9.97 6.64
CA ASN A 184 11.41 11.03 6.39
C ASN A 184 10.08 10.77 7.13
N ALA A 185 9.59 9.53 7.14
CA ALA A 185 8.39 9.18 7.90
C ALA A 185 8.57 9.43 9.41
N LEU A 186 9.73 9.08 9.98
CA LEU A 186 10.12 9.37 11.36
C LEU A 186 10.07 10.88 11.66
N PHE A 187 10.68 11.70 10.79
CA PHE A 187 10.62 13.15 10.90
C PHE A 187 9.17 13.67 10.89
N LYS A 188 8.35 13.20 9.95
CA LYS A 188 6.97 13.67 9.77
C LYS A 188 6.03 13.26 10.89
N LYS A 189 6.26 12.12 11.56
CA LYS A 189 5.50 11.71 12.76
C LYS A 189 6.00 12.39 14.05
N GLY A 190 7.08 13.17 14.00
CA GLY A 190 7.65 13.90 15.14
C GLY A 190 8.72 13.15 15.94
N ASP A 191 9.19 11.99 15.46
CA ASP A 191 10.29 11.24 16.06
C ASP A 191 11.63 11.79 15.53
N LEU A 192 11.96 12.99 16.03
CA LEU A 192 13.08 13.79 15.54
C LEU A 192 14.42 13.17 15.93
N GLU A 193 14.51 12.51 17.08
CA GLU A 193 15.73 11.84 17.56
C GLU A 193 16.11 10.68 16.64
N THR A 194 15.20 9.72 16.43
CA THR A 194 15.47 8.57 15.55
C THR A 194 15.72 9.02 14.11
N SER A 195 15.01 10.06 13.65
CA SER A 195 15.26 10.66 12.34
C SER A 195 16.68 11.25 12.24
N TRP A 196 17.11 12.01 13.25
CA TRP A 196 18.45 12.58 13.31
C TRP A 196 19.52 11.49 13.26
N GLU A 197 19.40 10.46 14.10
CA GLU A 197 20.34 9.35 14.15
C GLU A 197 20.43 8.63 12.80
N THR A 198 19.29 8.35 12.18
CA THR A 198 19.23 7.67 10.88
C THR A 198 19.90 8.51 9.79
N TRP A 199 19.61 9.82 9.71
CA TRP A 199 20.23 10.70 8.72
C TRP A 199 21.72 10.93 8.98
N LEU A 200 22.16 10.92 10.23
CA LEU A 200 23.56 11.05 10.60
C LEU A 200 24.34 9.80 10.18
N ASP A 201 23.76 8.62 10.40
CA ASP A 201 24.34 7.37 9.93
C ASP A 201 24.45 7.33 8.39
N ILE A 202 23.38 7.72 7.68
CA ILE A 202 23.41 7.85 6.20
C ILE A 202 24.51 8.84 5.77
N TYR A 203 24.62 10.00 6.43
CA TYR A 203 25.64 11.00 6.12
C TYR A 203 27.06 10.45 6.28
N ASN A 204 27.32 9.70 7.36
CA ASN A 204 28.62 9.12 7.64
C ASN A 204 29.00 7.98 6.68
N ARG A 205 28.01 7.20 6.22
CA ARG A 205 28.22 6.09 5.27
C ARG A 205 28.23 6.52 3.81
N ALA A 206 27.73 7.71 3.48
CA ALA A 206 27.64 8.19 2.12
C ALA A 206 29.01 8.28 1.43
N ALA A 207 29.14 7.59 0.29
CA ALA A 207 30.37 7.54 -0.49
C ALA A 207 30.57 8.77 -1.37
N ASP A 208 29.48 9.32 -1.91
CA ASP A 208 29.48 10.48 -2.79
C ASP A 208 28.98 11.74 -2.09
N GLU A 209 29.44 12.89 -2.59
CA GLU A 209 29.12 14.20 -2.03
C GLU A 209 27.64 14.60 -2.24
N GLU A 210 26.96 14.05 -3.25
CA GLU A 210 25.54 14.32 -3.46
C GLU A 210 24.69 13.70 -2.35
N MET A 211 24.94 12.44 -2.01
CA MET A 211 24.26 11.76 -0.91
C MET A 211 24.58 12.41 0.44
N LYS A 212 25.84 12.80 0.69
CA LYS A 212 26.19 13.59 1.88
C LYS A 212 25.43 14.90 1.93
N LYS A 213 25.31 15.61 0.80
CA LYS A 213 24.54 16.87 0.74
C LYS A 213 23.07 16.64 1.06
N ILE A 214 22.45 15.59 0.49
CA ILE A 214 21.06 15.22 0.77
C ILE A 214 20.88 14.94 2.27
N ALA A 215 21.71 14.07 2.85
CA ALA A 215 21.62 13.73 4.26
C ALA A 215 21.87 14.95 5.17
N SER A 216 22.84 15.80 4.83
CA SER A 216 23.11 17.05 5.55
C SER A 216 21.91 17.99 5.54
N ASN A 217 21.19 18.11 4.42
CA ASN A 217 19.99 18.94 4.33
C ASN A 217 18.85 18.39 5.19
N HIS A 218 18.72 17.06 5.30
CA HIS A 218 17.76 16.46 6.22
C HIS A 218 18.14 16.68 7.68
N LEU A 219 19.42 16.51 8.04
CA LEU A 219 19.94 16.85 9.36
C LEU A 219 19.65 18.31 9.72
N TYR A 220 19.89 19.24 8.79
CA TYR A 220 19.57 20.66 8.97
C TYR A 220 18.09 20.85 9.36
N ASN A 221 17.17 20.23 8.62
CA ASN A 221 15.74 20.33 8.87
C ASN A 221 15.33 19.72 10.22
N VAL A 222 15.92 18.59 10.60
CA VAL A 222 15.64 17.94 11.89
C VAL A 222 16.10 18.83 13.04
N LYS A 223 17.36 19.31 13.00
CA LYS A 223 17.91 20.22 14.01
C LYS A 223 17.10 21.52 14.11
N ALA A 224 16.77 22.13 12.97
CA ALA A 224 15.97 23.34 12.93
C ALA A 224 14.60 23.15 13.59
N THR A 225 13.99 21.98 13.40
CA THR A 225 12.70 21.65 14.02
C THR A 225 12.83 21.48 15.54
N ILE A 226 13.88 20.79 16.00
CA ILE A 226 14.18 20.61 17.44
C ILE A 226 14.42 21.98 18.11
N ASP A 227 15.29 22.79 17.52
CA ASP A 227 15.66 24.08 18.07
C ASP A 227 14.48 25.06 18.07
N ALA A 228 13.70 25.12 16.99
CA ALA A 228 12.51 25.96 16.91
C ALA A 228 11.49 25.56 17.99
N ALA A 229 11.20 24.26 18.15
CA ALA A 229 10.29 23.79 19.19
C ALA A 229 10.75 24.18 20.61
N ALA A 230 12.05 24.07 20.90
CA ALA A 230 12.60 24.47 22.20
C ALA A 230 12.52 25.99 22.45
N LEU A 231 12.80 26.79 21.42
CA LEU A 231 12.72 28.25 21.47
C LEU A 231 11.27 28.74 21.61
N GLU A 232 10.34 28.15 20.87
CA GLU A 232 8.90 28.44 20.91
C GLU A 232 8.29 28.03 22.27
N ASP A 233 8.68 26.88 22.83
CA ASP A 233 8.28 26.47 24.18
C ASP A 233 8.80 27.45 25.25
N ALA A 234 10.04 27.92 25.14
CA ALA A 234 10.58 28.94 26.03
C ALA A 234 9.82 30.28 25.90
N ALA A 235 9.46 30.69 24.68
CA ALA A 235 8.63 31.87 24.43
C ALA A 235 7.21 31.72 25.01
N ALA A 236 6.62 30.53 24.90
CA ALA A 236 5.31 30.21 25.47
C ALA A 236 5.35 30.31 27.01
N LYS A 237 6.35 29.73 27.66
CA LYS A 237 6.57 29.83 29.12
C LYS A 237 6.79 31.27 29.57
N TYR A 238 7.51 32.07 28.78
CA TYR A 238 7.67 33.51 29.04
C TYR A 238 6.30 34.21 29.01
N ARG A 239 5.49 33.94 27.99
CA ARG A 239 4.15 34.51 27.84
C ARG A 239 3.23 34.13 28.99
N GLU A 240 3.28 32.90 29.47
CA GLU A 240 2.52 32.46 30.64
C GLU A 240 2.86 33.27 31.90
N ARG A 241 4.13 33.65 32.06
CA ARG A 241 4.60 34.42 33.21
C ARG A 241 4.31 35.92 33.11
N PHE A 242 4.46 36.52 31.93
CA PHE A 242 4.42 37.98 31.75
C PHE A 242 3.19 38.49 31.00
N GLY A 243 2.35 37.59 30.46
CA GLY A 243 1.13 37.95 29.72
C GLY A 243 1.36 38.42 28.28
N HIS A 244 2.60 38.47 27.81
CA HIS A 244 2.95 38.85 26.43
C HIS A 244 4.17 38.05 25.94
N LEU A 245 4.34 37.94 24.61
CA LEU A 245 5.52 37.29 24.01
C LEU A 245 6.81 38.12 24.26
N PRO A 246 7.99 37.47 24.31
CA PRO A 246 9.25 38.20 24.42
C PRO A 246 9.51 39.00 23.13
N ALA A 247 10.15 40.16 23.26
CA ALA A 247 10.47 41.01 22.11
C ALA A 247 11.61 40.45 21.24
N SER A 248 12.44 39.56 21.79
CA SER A 248 13.55 38.90 21.12
C SER A 248 13.99 37.65 21.88
N LEU A 249 14.77 36.78 21.23
CA LEU A 249 15.31 35.57 21.88
C LEU A 249 16.31 35.91 23.01
N GLU A 250 17.03 37.03 22.93
CA GLU A 250 17.93 37.49 23.99
C GLU A 250 17.17 37.85 25.28
N THR A 251 15.90 38.26 25.14
CA THR A 251 15.03 38.51 26.30
C THR A 251 14.82 37.23 27.10
N LEU A 252 14.70 36.08 26.43
CA LEU A 252 14.57 34.77 27.07
C LEU A 252 15.84 34.38 27.82
N ILE A 253 17.03 34.73 27.32
CA ILE A 253 18.30 34.54 28.05
C ILE A 253 18.32 35.42 29.31
N ARG A 254 18.09 36.73 29.15
CA ARG A 254 18.16 37.70 30.27
C ARG A 254 17.18 37.38 31.39
N THR A 255 16.04 36.77 31.06
CA THR A 255 15.00 36.40 32.03
C THR A 255 15.11 34.95 32.53
N GLY A 256 16.12 34.20 32.07
CA GLY A 256 16.45 32.87 32.55
C GLY A 256 15.58 31.74 32.00
N PHE A 257 14.83 31.97 30.93
CA PHE A 257 14.06 30.92 30.23
C PHE A 257 14.94 30.10 29.28
N LEU A 258 16.05 30.67 28.82
CA LEU A 258 17.07 30.00 28.02
C LEU A 258 18.46 30.26 28.61
N ARG A 259 19.37 29.29 28.46
CA ARG A 259 20.79 29.47 28.79
C ARG A 259 21.52 30.21 27.67
N GLU A 260 21.24 29.82 26.44
CA GLU A 260 21.76 30.40 25.21
C GLU A 260 20.76 30.18 24.07
N VAL A 261 20.92 30.91 22.98
CA VAL A 261 20.17 30.67 21.74
C VAL A 261 21.01 29.75 20.87
N PRO A 262 20.51 28.56 20.49
CA PRO A 262 21.25 27.66 19.60
C PRO A 262 21.42 28.31 18.23
N LYS A 263 22.54 27.99 17.56
CA LYS A 263 22.73 28.29 16.15
C LYS A 263 22.21 27.13 15.30
N ASP A 264 21.79 27.41 14.07
CA ASP A 264 21.45 26.35 13.11
C ASP A 264 22.67 25.49 12.75
N LEU A 265 22.45 24.43 11.95
CA LEU A 265 23.52 23.49 11.61
C LEU A 265 24.68 24.14 10.80
N ASP A 266 24.45 25.32 10.21
CA ASP A 266 25.45 26.08 9.46
C ASP A 266 26.02 27.26 10.29
N GLY A 267 25.69 27.33 11.58
CA GLY A 267 26.16 28.39 12.48
C GLY A 267 25.44 29.73 12.32
N LYS A 268 24.28 29.77 11.65
CA LYS A 268 23.45 30.98 11.49
C LYS A 268 22.47 31.15 12.65
N ASP A 269 22.05 32.39 12.84
CA ASP A 269 20.99 32.74 13.80
C ASP A 269 19.61 32.37 13.27
N TYR A 270 18.72 32.03 14.21
CA TYR A 270 17.29 31.88 13.93
C TYR A 270 16.61 33.25 13.84
N VAL A 271 15.57 33.33 13.02
CA VAL A 271 14.67 34.49 12.92
C VAL A 271 13.46 34.21 13.80
N TYR A 272 13.22 35.09 14.77
CA TYR A 272 12.08 35.01 15.68
C TYR A 272 11.08 36.13 15.38
N ASP A 273 9.80 35.77 15.30
CA ASP A 273 8.70 36.73 15.15
C ASP A 273 8.09 37.06 16.53
N PRO A 274 8.24 38.28 17.05
CA PRO A 274 7.71 38.65 18.36
C PRO A 274 6.19 38.77 18.42
N VAL A 275 5.50 38.79 17.27
CA VAL A 275 4.03 38.87 17.20
C VAL A 275 3.42 37.47 17.28
N THR A 276 3.94 36.51 16.53
CA THR A 276 3.41 35.13 16.52
C THR A 276 4.10 34.22 17.53
N GLY A 277 5.36 34.48 17.82
CA GLY A 277 6.24 33.61 18.61
C GLY A 277 6.99 32.58 17.76
N ASP A 278 6.77 32.55 16.44
CA ASP A 278 7.34 31.54 15.55
C ASP A 278 8.85 31.72 15.37
N VAL A 279 9.55 30.60 15.23
CA VAL A 279 10.99 30.57 14.95
C VAL A 279 11.27 29.93 13.60
N LYS A 280 12.07 30.60 12.77
CA LYS A 280 12.39 30.16 11.40
C LYS A 280 13.88 30.24 11.12
N THR A 281 14.33 29.44 10.17
CA THR A 281 15.70 29.49 9.67
C THR A 281 15.89 30.63 8.67
N VAL A 282 17.09 31.21 8.62
CA VAL A 282 17.48 32.19 7.59
C VAL A 282 17.78 31.50 6.25
N VAL A 283 18.35 30.30 6.32
CA VAL A 283 18.72 29.52 5.13
C VAL A 283 17.48 28.78 4.62
N SER A 284 17.18 28.96 3.34
CA SER A 284 16.21 28.11 2.66
C SER A 284 16.84 26.74 2.42
N PRO A 285 16.22 25.63 2.87
CA PRO A 285 16.78 24.29 2.68
C PRO A 285 17.07 23.93 1.21
N TRP A 286 16.36 24.56 0.26
CA TRP A 286 16.53 24.38 -1.19
C TRP A 286 17.73 25.11 -1.78
N ARG A 287 18.30 26.07 -1.03
CA ARG A 287 19.43 26.91 -1.48
C ARG A 287 20.71 26.67 -0.68
N ARG A 288 20.73 25.63 0.17
CA ARG A 288 21.89 25.19 0.95
C ARG A 288 22.85 24.35 0.09
#